data_AF-A0A7V0NNJ6-F1
#
_entry.id   AF-A0A7V0NNJ6-F1
#
_cell.length_a   1.000
_cell.length_b   1.000
_cell.length_c   1.000
_cell.angle_alpha   90.00
_cell.angle_beta   90.00
_cell.angle_gamma   90.00
#
_symmetry.space_group_name_H-M   'P 1'
#
loop_
_entity.id
_entity.type
_entity.pdbx_description
1 polymer ?
#
loop_
_entity_poly.entity_id
_entity_poly.type
_entity_poly.pdbx_seq_one_letter_code
_entity_poly.pdbx_strand_id
1 'polypeptide(L)' 'QLHTPLMSGSNAISGITIVGAIVVSGRGGGTLAAVLGFLAVALATINVVGGFLVTDRMLEMFKGRPSGGGKT' A
#
# COMPACT_ATOMS: atom_id res chain seq x y z
N GLN A 1 0.50 -22.90 -1.43
CA GLN A 1 1.56 -22.38 -0.53
C GLN A 1 1.28 -20.90 -0.30
N LEU A 2 1.21 -20.44 0.96
CA LEU A 2 0.92 -19.03 1.27
C LEU A 2 2.13 -18.09 1.14
N HIS A 3 3.31 -18.56 0.73
CA HIS A 3 4.52 -17.73 0.71
C HIS A 3 4.38 -16.47 -0.18
N THR A 4 3.67 -16.56 -1.30
CA THR A 4 3.46 -15.45 -2.25
C THR A 4 2.51 -14.38 -1.70
N PRO A 5 1.33 -14.70 -1.14
CA PRO A 5 0.50 -13.71 -0.46
C PRO A 5 1.12 -13.19 0.85
N LEU A 6 1.90 -13.99 1.57
CA LEU A 6 2.66 -13.52 2.76
C LEU A 6 3.70 -12.46 2.39
N MET A 7 4.35 -12.62 1.23
CA MET A 7 5.29 -11.64 0.68
C MET A 7 4.60 -10.34 0.26
N SER A 8 3.38 -10.39 -0.29
CA SER A 8 2.59 -9.18 -0.57
C SER A 8 2.11 -8.50 0.71
N GLY A 9 1.71 -9.29 1.72
CA GLY A 9 1.26 -8.78 3.00
C GLY A 9 2.36 -8.02 3.76
N SER A 10 3.60 -8.50 3.76
CA SER A 10 4.72 -7.76 4.38
C SER A 10 5.03 -6.44 3.66
N ASN A 11 4.79 -6.36 2.34
CA ASN A 11 4.91 -5.11 1.57
C ASN A 11 3.77 -4.12 1.88
N ALA A 12 2.56 -4.59 2.19
CA ALA A 12 1.50 -3.69 2.69
C ALA A 12 1.83 -3.13 4.08
N ILE A 13 2.49 -3.91 4.94
CA ILE A 13 2.90 -3.48 6.29
C ILE A 13 4.05 -2.46 6.24
N SER A 14 4.99 -2.57 5.30
CA SER A 14 6.07 -1.59 5.13
C SER A 14 5.57 -0.17 4.77
N GLY A 15 4.30 -0.06 4.36
CA GLY A 15 3.59 1.20 4.16
C GLY A 15 3.49 2.08 5.42
N ILE A 16 3.80 1.55 6.62
CA ILE A 16 3.94 2.35 7.85
C ILE A 16 4.93 3.53 7.72
N THR A 17 5.83 3.47 6.72
CA THR A 17 6.70 4.58 6.30
C THR A 17 5.96 5.90 6.06
N ILE A 18 4.66 5.88 5.74
CA ILE A 18 3.84 7.10 5.61
C ILE A 18 3.77 7.94 6.88
N VAL A 19 3.81 7.30 8.06
CA VAL A 19 3.81 8.02 9.35
C VAL A 19 5.10 8.82 9.50
N GLY A 20 6.24 8.22 9.16
CA GLY A 20 7.53 8.90 9.17
C GLY A 20 7.57 10.07 8.18
N ALA A 21 7.03 9.88 6.99
CA ALA A 21 6.96 10.92 5.96
C ALA A 21 6.12 12.12 6.41
N ILE A 22 4.95 11.90 7.02
CA ILE A 22 4.08 12.98 7.53
C ILE A 22 4.79 13.74 8.65
N VAL A 23 5.40 13.03 9.60
CA VAL A 23 6.11 13.65 10.73
C VAL A 23 7.30 14.49 10.26
N VAL A 24 8.07 14.00 9.28
CA VAL A 24 9.19 14.77 8.70
C VAL A 24 8.69 15.95 7.88
N SER A 25 7.65 15.78 7.06
CA SER A 25 7.13 16.84 6.21
C SER A 25 6.55 18.01 7.03
N GLY A 26 6.04 17.75 8.23
CA GLY A 26 5.49 18.76 9.13
C GLY A 26 6.53 19.55 9.95
N ARG A 27 7.80 19.16 9.93
CA ARG A 27 8.84 19.78 10.78
C ARG A 27 9.40 21.12 10.26
N GLY A 28 9.11 21.48 9.02
CA GLY A 28 9.65 22.68 8.38
C GLY A 28 11.16 22.60 8.11
N GLY A 29 11.65 23.43 7.19
CA GLY A 29 13.06 23.41 6.78
C GLY A 29 13.38 24.16 5.47
N GLY A 30 12.50 25.06 5.03
CA GLY A 30 12.64 25.78 3.75
C GLY A 30 12.14 25.01 2.53
N THR A 31 12.29 25.60 1.34
CA THR A 31 11.72 25.10 0.08
C THR A 31 12.20 23.69 -0.28
N LEU A 32 13.49 23.38 -0.05
CA LEU A 32 14.05 22.06 -0.32
C LEU A 32 13.39 20.98 0.56
N ALA A 33 13.24 21.26 1.86
CA ALA A 33 12.60 20.34 2.80
C ALA A 33 11.11 20.14 2.46
N ALA A 34 10.42 21.17 1.98
CA ALA A 34 9.02 21.08 1.56
C ALA A 34 8.86 20.18 0.33
N VAL A 35 9.72 20.32 -0.69
CA VAL A 35 9.71 19.48 -1.89
C VAL A 35 10.04 18.02 -1.53
N LEU A 36 11.06 17.79 -0.72
CA LEU A 36 11.43 16.43 -0.28
C LEU A 36 10.34 15.81 0.61
N GLY A 37 9.71 16.58 1.49
CA GLY A 37 8.59 16.14 2.31
C GLY A 37 7.37 15.75 1.48
N PHE A 38 7.03 16.56 0.47
CA PHE A 38 5.98 16.24 -0.48
C PHE A 38 6.26 14.92 -1.24
N LEU A 39 7.48 14.76 -1.77
CA LEU A 39 7.89 13.52 -2.45
C LEU A 39 7.87 12.32 -1.50
N ALA A 40 8.34 12.48 -0.26
CA ALA A 40 8.31 11.42 0.74
C ALA A 40 6.89 10.94 1.02
N VAL A 41 5.94 11.87 1.21
CA VAL A 41 4.52 11.55 1.44
C VAL A 41 3.90 10.90 0.19
N ALA A 42 4.18 11.41 -1.01
CA ALA A 42 3.67 10.84 -2.25
C ALA A 42 4.15 9.40 -2.46
N LEU A 43 5.45 9.14 -2.31
CA LEU A 43 6.03 7.80 -2.44
C LEU A 43 5.52 6.83 -1.37
N ALA A 44 5.41 7.29 -0.12
CA ALA A 44 4.85 6.47 0.96
C ALA A 44 3.37 6.12 0.71
N THR A 45 2.61 7.06 0.15
CA THR A 45 1.21 6.81 -0.24
C THR A 45 1.11 5.74 -1.33
N ILE A 46 1.97 5.79 -2.36
CA ILE A 46 2.02 4.77 -3.41
C ILE A 46 2.34 3.40 -2.81
N ASN A 47 3.30 3.32 -1.88
CA ASN A 47 3.67 2.07 -1.24
C ASN A 47 2.51 1.46 -0.41
N VAL A 48 1.81 2.29 0.39
CA VAL A 48 0.61 1.89 1.13
C VAL A 48 -0.47 1.40 0.17
N VAL A 49 -0.92 2.25 -0.75
CA VAL A 49 -2.06 1.97 -1.62
C VAL A 49 -1.77 0.77 -2.54
N GLY A 50 -0.59 0.74 -3.16
CA GLY A 50 -0.16 -0.38 -4.00
C GLY A 50 -0.06 -1.68 -3.23
N GLY A 51 0.51 -1.66 -2.02
CA GLY A 51 0.62 -2.84 -1.16
C GLY A 51 -0.75 -3.42 -0.79
N PHE A 52 -1.72 -2.57 -0.43
CA PHE A 52 -3.08 -3.01 -0.11
C PHE A 52 -3.85 -3.52 -1.34
N LEU A 53 -3.78 -2.82 -2.48
CA LEU A 53 -4.47 -3.23 -3.70
C LEU A 53 -3.97 -4.57 -4.25
N VAL A 54 -2.64 -4.76 -4.29
CA VAL A 54 -2.05 -6.01 -4.76
C VAL A 54 -2.38 -7.16 -3.82
N THR A 55 -2.31 -6.93 -2.50
CA THR A 55 -2.67 -7.94 -1.50
C THR A 55 -4.16 -8.30 -1.59
N ASP A 56 -5.05 -7.33 -1.76
CA ASP A 56 -6.49 -7.56 -1.96
C ASP A 56 -6.76 -8.42 -3.20
N ARG A 57 -6.14 -8.08 -4.33
CA ARG A 57 -6.23 -8.90 -5.57
C ARG A 57 -5.68 -10.30 -5.37
N MET A 58 -4.59 -10.45 -4.63
CA MET A 58 -4.03 -11.76 -4.32
C MET A 58 -4.96 -12.60 -3.43
N LEU A 59 -5.60 -11.98 -2.44
CA LEU A 59 -6.55 -12.64 -1.54
C LEU A 59 -7.89 -12.94 -2.22
N GLU A 60 -8.32 -12.11 -3.18
CA GLU A 60 -9.50 -12.33 -4.00
C GLU A 60 -9.38 -13.63 -4.83
N MET A 61 -8.17 -13.99 -5.29
CA MET A 61 -7.93 -15.26 -5.99
C MET A 61 -8.09 -16.50 -5.08
N PHE A 62 -8.07 -16.33 -3.76
CA PHE A 62 -8.35 -17.41 -2.80
C PHE A 62 -9.83 -17.48 -2.39
N LYS A 63 -10.59 -16.41 -2.59
CA LYS A 63 -12.06 -16.47 -2.52
C LYS A 63 -12.53 -17.14 -3.80
N GLY A 64 -12.85 -18.43 -3.73
CA GLY A 64 -13.43 -19.15 -4.87
C GLY A 64 -14.56 -18.33 -5.49
N ARG A 65 -14.58 -18.24 -6.83
CA ARG A 65 -15.64 -17.63 -7.65
C ARG A 65 -16.99 -17.80 -6.94
N PRO A 66 -17.82 -16.75 -6.77
CA PRO A 66 -19.16 -16.94 -6.24
C PRO A 66 -19.88 -17.94 -7.14
N SER A 67 -20.09 -19.15 -6.62
CA SER A 67 -21.00 -20.13 -7.18
C SER A 67 -22.39 -19.54 -7.06
N GLY A 68 -22.91 -18.99 -8.16
CA GLY A 68 -24.31 -18.54 -8.20
C GLY A 68 -24.65 -17.70 -9.41
N GLY A 69 -25.10 -18.34 -10.49
CA GLY A 69 -25.68 -17.63 -11.63
C GLY A 69 -25.96 -18.48 -12.85
N GLY A 70 -26.51 -19.69 -12.69
CA GLY A 70 -27.17 -20.33 -13.82
C GLY A 70 -28.40 -19.52 -14.20
N LYS A 71 -28.43 -18.95 -15.40
CA LYS A 71 -29.65 -18.69 -16.18
C LYS A 71 -29.30 -18.74 -17.68
N THR A 72 -30.01 -19.66 -18.35
CA THR A 72 -30.23 -19.89 -19.79
C THR A 72 -29.05 -20.31 -20.63
#